data_AF-E5BFQ6-F1
#
_entry.id   AF-E5BFQ6-F1
#
_cell.length_a   1.000
_cell.length_b   1.000
_cell.length_c   1.000
_cell.angle_alpha   90.00
_cell.angle_beta   90.00
_cell.angle_gamma   90.00
#
_symmetry.space_group_name_H-M   'P 1'
#
loop_
_entity.id
_entity.type
_entity.pdbx_description
1 polymer ?
#
loop_
_entity_poly.entity_id
_entity_poly.type
_entity_poly.pdbx_seq_one_letter_code
_entity_poly.pdbx_strand_id
1 'polypeptide(L)'
;MMKKNIFEKLGILLSIILLLIPKWIAPVCPGLKEDGGHMGCYYSGNLVMKIAVVMIILCILMIVLAKYKYVKLLGSAIIIALSAFSYLIPHGMTHMHNEIGKPYGFCKMETMACRVHHTFEIVGIVAGIIAIVMIINIITILLKKEK
;
A
#
# COMPACT_ATOMS: atom_id res chain seq x y z
N MET A 1 3.15 -27.26 -11.17
CA MET A 1 3.01 -26.20 -12.19
C MET A 1 2.30 -25.02 -11.54
N MET A 2 3.02 -24.02 -11.00
CA MET A 2 2.37 -22.83 -10.44
C MET A 2 1.51 -22.17 -11.54
N LYS A 3 0.23 -21.89 -11.25
CA LYS A 3 -0.65 -21.16 -12.17
C LYS A 3 0.06 -19.87 -12.59
N LYS A 4 0.11 -19.60 -13.90
CA LYS A 4 0.72 -18.37 -14.45
C LYS A 4 0.21 -17.16 -13.65
N ASN A 5 1.15 -16.33 -13.22
CA ASN A 5 0.94 -15.06 -12.52
C ASN A 5 0.23 -15.14 -11.16
N ILE A 6 0.50 -16.18 -10.36
CA ILE A 6 -0.08 -16.35 -9.02
C ILE A 6 0.29 -15.21 -8.06
N PHE A 7 1.54 -14.73 -8.10
CA PHE A 7 2.01 -13.68 -7.19
C PHE A 7 1.39 -12.32 -7.51
N GLU A 8 1.20 -11.99 -8.79
CA GLU A 8 0.53 -10.75 -9.19
C GLU A 8 -0.95 -10.78 -8.81
N LYS A 9 -1.62 -11.93 -8.96
CA LYS A 9 -3.02 -12.09 -8.50
C LYS A 9 -3.14 -11.93 -6.99
N LEU A 10 -2.22 -12.52 -6.23
CA LEU A 10 -2.17 -12.33 -4.79
C LEU A 10 -1.86 -10.87 -4.43
N GLY A 11 -0.96 -10.22 -5.17
CA GLY A 11 -0.65 -8.79 -5.05
C GLY A 11 -1.88 -7.91 -5.27
N ILE A 12 -2.72 -8.21 -6.28
CA ILE A 12 -3.99 -7.51 -6.51
C ILE A 12 -4.92 -7.69 -5.33
N LEU A 13 -5.13 -8.94 -4.87
CA LEU A 13 -6.01 -9.23 -3.75
C LEU A 13 -5.60 -8.45 -2.48
N LEU A 14 -4.32 -8.51 -2.14
CA LEU A 14 -3.78 -7.81 -0.96
C LEU A 14 -3.84 -6.28 -1.14
N SER A 15 -3.62 -5.76 -2.35
CA SER A 15 -3.74 -4.32 -2.62
C SER A 15 -5.19 -3.85 -2.57
N ILE A 16 -6.17 -4.69 -2.92
CA ILE A 16 -7.59 -4.40 -2.70
C ILE A 16 -7.88 -4.32 -1.20
N ILE A 17 -7.36 -5.25 -0.40
CA ILE A 17 -7.49 -5.17 1.06
C ILE A 17 -6.87 -3.87 1.57
N LEU A 18 -5.65 -3.53 1.13
CA LEU A 18 -4.96 -2.29 1.48
C LEU A 18 -5.78 -1.04 1.16
N LEU A 19 -6.43 -1.02 -0.02
CA LEU A 19 -7.33 0.05 -0.46
C LEU A 19 -8.54 0.20 0.46
N LEU A 20 -9.07 -0.91 0.99
CA LEU A 20 -10.28 -0.90 1.81
C LEU A 20 -10.02 -0.52 3.27
N ILE A 21 -8.79 -0.69 3.78
CA ILE A 21 -8.47 -0.49 5.19
C ILE A 21 -8.88 0.90 5.71
N PRO A 22 -8.42 2.02 5.13
CA PRO A 22 -8.57 3.33 5.76
C PRO A 22 -10.01 3.84 5.80
N LYS A 23 -10.94 3.20 5.09
CA LYS A 23 -12.33 3.66 4.96
C LYS A 23 -13.38 2.64 5.40
N TRP A 24 -13.12 1.34 5.26
CA TRP A 24 -14.13 0.30 5.52
C TRP A 24 -13.72 -0.77 6.54
N ILE A 25 -12.45 -1.17 6.60
CA ILE A 25 -12.03 -2.26 7.52
C ILE A 25 -11.60 -1.69 8.87
N ALA A 26 -10.74 -0.68 8.87
CA ALA A 26 -10.25 0.01 10.07
C ALA A 26 -10.28 1.52 9.78
N PRO A 27 -11.46 2.14 9.77
CA PRO A 27 -11.63 3.50 9.27
C PRO A 27 -10.79 4.51 10.06
N VAL A 28 -10.22 5.47 9.34
CA VAL A 28 -9.62 6.66 9.97
C VAL A 28 -10.70 7.57 10.55
N CYS A 29 -10.31 8.62 11.28
CA CYS A 29 -11.25 9.56 11.89
C CYS A 29 -12.18 10.18 10.83
N PRO A 30 -13.51 10.03 10.95
CA PRO A 30 -14.46 10.47 9.91
C PRO A 30 -14.80 11.96 9.98
N GLY A 31 -14.58 12.59 11.14
CA GLY A 31 -14.99 13.96 11.43
C GLY A 31 -14.01 15.03 10.94
N LEU A 32 -14.55 16.23 10.76
CA LEU A 32 -13.76 17.45 10.70
C LEU A 32 -13.27 17.84 12.10
N LYS A 33 -12.20 18.60 12.13
CA LYS A 33 -11.77 19.33 13.33
C LYS A 33 -12.72 20.50 13.59
N GLU A 34 -12.54 21.12 14.75
CA GLU A 34 -13.26 22.35 15.14
C GLU A 34 -13.04 23.52 14.16
N ASP A 35 -11.87 23.57 13.50
CA ASP A 35 -11.55 24.55 12.46
C ASP A 35 -12.21 24.25 11.10
N GLY A 36 -13.04 23.20 11.01
CA GLY A 36 -13.69 22.74 9.78
C GLY A 36 -12.76 21.98 8.83
N GLY A 37 -11.49 21.74 9.20
CA GLY A 37 -10.53 21.01 8.38
C GLY A 37 -10.47 19.52 8.67
N HIS A 38 -9.95 18.72 7.73
CA HIS A 38 -9.74 17.29 7.96
C HIS A 38 -8.52 17.00 8.87
N MET A 39 -8.57 15.88 9.58
CA MET A 39 -7.47 15.38 10.41
C MET A 39 -6.31 14.85 9.55
N GLY A 40 -5.09 14.78 10.11
CA GLY A 40 -3.91 14.25 9.40
C GLY A 40 -4.13 12.81 8.90
N CYS A 41 -4.80 11.97 9.71
CA CYS A 41 -5.11 10.59 9.36
C CYS A 41 -6.01 10.47 8.11
N TYR A 42 -6.84 11.47 7.82
CA TYR A 42 -7.68 11.49 6.61
C TYR A 42 -6.81 11.56 5.36
N TYR A 43 -5.84 12.49 5.34
CA TYR A 43 -4.92 12.64 4.22
C TYR A 43 -4.02 11.41 4.07
N SER A 44 -3.51 10.88 5.19
CA SER A 44 -2.70 9.65 5.19
C SER A 44 -3.49 8.45 4.66
N GLY A 45 -4.73 8.28 5.12
CA GLY A 45 -5.63 7.23 4.63
C GLY A 45 -5.89 7.34 3.14
N ASN A 46 -6.24 8.54 2.65
CA ASN A 46 -6.43 8.78 1.22
C ASN A 46 -5.16 8.51 0.41
N LEU A 47 -3.97 8.85 0.92
CA LEU A 47 -2.72 8.56 0.24
C LEU A 47 -2.47 7.05 0.14
N VAL A 48 -2.66 6.30 1.23
CA VAL A 48 -2.55 4.83 1.23
C VAL A 48 -3.51 4.23 0.19
N MET A 49 -4.74 4.73 0.11
CA MET A 49 -5.71 4.32 -0.91
C MET A 49 -5.20 4.60 -2.33
N LYS A 50 -4.67 5.82 -2.59
CA LYS A 50 -4.07 6.18 -3.89
C LYS A 50 -2.90 5.24 -4.24
N ILE A 51 -2.01 4.94 -3.29
CA ILE A 51 -0.90 4.01 -3.49
C ILE A 51 -1.42 2.60 -3.82
N ALA A 52 -2.41 2.10 -3.10
CA ALA A 52 -3.00 0.79 -3.34
C ALA A 52 -3.59 0.66 -4.75
N VAL A 53 -4.26 1.71 -5.26
CA VAL A 53 -4.74 1.75 -6.66
C VAL A 53 -3.59 1.62 -7.65
N VAL A 54 -2.48 2.35 -7.44
CA VAL A 54 -1.29 2.25 -8.30
C VAL A 54 -0.71 0.84 -8.27
N MET A 55 -0.64 0.19 -7.10
CA MET A 55 -0.15 -1.19 -6.97
C MET A 55 -1.03 -2.19 -7.72
N ILE A 56 -2.36 -2.02 -7.71
CA ILE A 56 -3.30 -2.84 -8.50
C ILE A 56 -3.01 -2.69 -10.00
N ILE A 57 -2.87 -1.44 -10.47
CA ILE A 57 -2.57 -1.15 -11.89
C ILE A 57 -1.24 -1.79 -12.30
N LEU A 58 -0.20 -1.68 -11.48
CA LEU A 58 1.10 -2.30 -11.74
C LEU A 58 1.00 -3.83 -11.79
N CYS A 59 0.24 -4.45 -10.89
CA CYS A 59 0.02 -5.90 -10.94
C CYS A 59 -0.70 -6.33 -12.22
N ILE A 60 -1.74 -5.60 -12.64
CA ILE A 60 -2.44 -5.87 -13.90
C ILE A 60 -1.48 -5.73 -15.09
N LEU A 61 -0.67 -4.67 -15.11
CA LEU A 61 0.30 -4.42 -16.17
C LEU A 61 1.33 -5.55 -16.26
N MET A 62 1.84 -6.05 -15.13
CA MET A 62 2.73 -7.21 -15.08
C MET A 62 2.06 -8.49 -15.59
N ILE A 63 0.75 -8.67 -15.37
CA ILE A 63 -0.01 -9.82 -15.89
C ILE A 63 -0.16 -9.74 -17.40
N VAL A 64 -0.55 -8.58 -17.93
CA VAL A 64 -0.77 -8.36 -19.38
C VAL A 64 0.56 -8.46 -20.14
N LEU A 65 1.63 -7.90 -19.59
CA LEU A 65 2.96 -7.87 -20.18
C LEU A 65 3.85 -9.03 -19.69
N ALA A 66 3.25 -10.14 -19.23
CA ALA A 66 3.96 -11.25 -18.58
C ALA A 66 5.05 -11.93 -19.44
N LYS A 67 5.06 -11.69 -20.77
CA LYS A 67 6.12 -12.15 -21.67
C LYS A 67 7.45 -11.41 -21.45
N TYR A 68 7.41 -10.20 -20.92
CA TYR A 68 8.60 -9.36 -20.70
C TYR A 68 9.11 -9.52 -19.27
N LYS A 69 10.16 -10.33 -19.11
CA LYS A 69 10.80 -10.61 -17.81
C LYS A 69 11.13 -9.34 -17.01
N TYR A 70 11.74 -8.35 -17.67
CA TYR A 70 12.16 -7.10 -17.04
C TYR A 70 10.99 -6.23 -16.54
N VAL A 71 9.83 -6.28 -17.22
CA VAL A 71 8.62 -5.57 -16.76
C VAL A 71 8.14 -6.13 -15.43
N LYS A 72 8.18 -7.47 -15.28
CA LYS A 72 7.81 -8.12 -14.01
C LYS A 72 8.80 -7.79 -12.90
N LEU A 73 10.10 -7.80 -13.19
CA LEU A 73 11.14 -7.48 -12.22
C LEU A 73 11.00 -6.04 -11.72
N LEU A 74 10.88 -5.08 -12.63
CA LEU A 74 10.74 -3.66 -12.32
C LEU A 74 9.41 -3.39 -11.60
N GLY A 75 8.31 -3.97 -12.07
CA GLY A 75 7.00 -3.81 -11.44
C GLY A 75 7.00 -4.32 -10.00
N SER A 76 7.59 -5.50 -9.72
CA SER A 76 7.74 -6.00 -8.36
C SER A 76 8.61 -5.09 -7.49
N ALA A 77 9.71 -4.56 -8.02
CA ALA A 77 10.58 -3.63 -7.28
C ALA A 77 9.83 -2.33 -6.92
N ILE A 78 9.06 -1.76 -7.85
CA ILE A 78 8.24 -0.56 -7.60
C ILE A 78 7.17 -0.85 -6.53
N ILE A 79 6.49 -2.00 -6.61
CA ILE A 79 5.47 -2.37 -5.62
C ILE A 79 6.07 -2.53 -4.22
N ILE A 80 7.29 -3.06 -4.10
CA ILE A 80 8.00 -3.15 -2.80
C ILE A 80 8.23 -1.74 -2.23
N ALA A 81 8.73 -0.81 -3.06
CA ALA A 81 8.94 0.58 -2.63
C ALA A 81 7.63 1.25 -2.21
N LEU A 82 6.55 1.10 -3.00
CA LEU A 82 5.22 1.62 -2.68
C LEU A 82 4.64 1.02 -1.39
N SER A 83 4.89 -0.27 -1.14
CA SER A 83 4.50 -0.92 0.11
C SER A 83 5.22 -0.30 1.30
N ALA A 84 6.54 -0.07 1.20
CA ALA A 84 7.29 0.62 2.24
C ALA A 84 6.75 2.04 2.49
N PHE A 85 6.46 2.81 1.42
CA PHE A 85 5.86 4.13 1.55
C PHE A 85 4.48 4.12 2.23
N SER A 86 3.67 3.08 1.99
CA SER A 86 2.36 2.91 2.64
C SER A 86 2.47 2.79 4.16
N TYR A 87 3.62 2.33 4.68
CA TYR A 87 3.93 2.31 6.11
C TYR A 87 4.62 3.60 6.58
N LEU A 88 5.68 4.03 5.89
CA LEU A 88 6.54 5.14 6.32
C LEU A 88 5.80 6.48 6.37
N ILE A 89 4.92 6.74 5.41
CA ILE A 89 4.27 8.06 5.29
C ILE A 89 3.25 8.30 6.41
N PRO A 90 2.32 7.36 6.72
CA PRO A 90 1.43 7.56 7.87
C PRO A 90 2.14 7.63 9.22
N HIS A 91 3.34 7.04 9.34
CA HIS A 91 4.17 7.14 10.55
C HIS A 91 5.04 8.42 10.59
N GLY A 92 4.91 9.31 9.60
CA GLY A 92 5.63 10.58 9.57
C GLY A 92 7.14 10.47 9.30
N MET A 93 7.62 9.30 8.87
CA MET A 93 9.05 9.03 8.70
C MET A 93 9.64 9.62 7.42
N THR A 94 8.80 10.12 6.51
CA THR A 94 9.23 10.65 5.19
C THR A 94 9.31 12.17 5.13
N HIS A 95 8.90 12.89 6.18
CA HIS A 95 8.76 14.36 6.20
C HIS A 95 7.91 14.93 5.05
N MET A 96 7.06 14.11 4.42
CA MET A 96 6.19 14.54 3.33
C MET A 96 5.01 15.36 3.85
N HIS A 97 4.63 16.36 3.07
CA HIS A 97 3.48 17.22 3.33
C HIS A 97 2.36 16.89 2.35
N ASN A 98 1.12 16.99 2.82
CA ASN A 98 -0.07 16.79 2.04
C ASN A 98 -0.38 18.01 1.16
N GLU A 99 -1.45 17.89 0.38
CA GLU A 99 -1.92 18.88 -0.58
C GLU A 99 -2.35 20.24 0.02
N ILE A 100 -2.40 20.37 1.34
CA ILE A 100 -2.61 21.64 2.06
C ILE A 100 -1.39 22.08 2.90
N GLY A 101 -0.21 21.52 2.63
CA GLY A 101 1.05 21.87 3.30
C GLY A 101 1.19 21.35 4.73
N LYS A 102 0.34 20.41 5.17
CA LYS A 102 0.43 19.79 6.50
C LYS A 102 1.10 18.42 6.42
N PRO A 103 1.89 18.00 7.42
CA PRO A 103 2.54 16.70 7.38
C PRO A 103 1.52 15.56 7.33
N TYR A 104 1.84 14.49 6.60
CA TYR A 104 1.13 13.22 6.75
C TYR A 104 1.38 12.64 8.15
N GLY A 105 0.43 11.88 8.65
CA GLY A 105 0.49 11.29 9.99
C GLY A 105 -0.83 10.68 10.45
N PHE A 106 -0.81 10.02 11.60
CA PHE A 106 -2.01 9.61 12.33
C PHE A 106 -2.30 10.52 13.54
N CYS A 107 -3.50 10.39 14.10
CA CYS A 107 -3.90 11.24 15.24
C CYS A 107 -3.12 10.89 16.51
N LYS A 108 -2.77 11.92 17.29
CA LYS A 108 -1.95 11.78 18.50
C LYS A 108 -2.70 11.19 19.70
N MET A 109 -4.00 11.45 19.81
CA MET A 109 -4.81 10.99 20.94
C MET A 109 -5.27 9.55 20.73
N GLU A 110 -5.07 8.68 21.73
CA GLU A 110 -5.41 7.24 21.66
C GLU A 110 -6.89 6.97 21.45
N THR A 111 -7.77 7.87 21.91
CA THR A 111 -9.22 7.75 21.77
C THR A 111 -9.73 8.03 20.35
N MET A 112 -8.86 8.49 19.46
CA MET A 112 -9.21 8.79 18.06
C MET A 112 -9.39 7.50 17.25
N ALA A 113 -10.38 7.47 16.36
CA ALA A 113 -10.77 6.26 15.62
C ALA A 113 -9.60 5.57 14.91
N CYS A 114 -8.68 6.33 14.28
CA CYS A 114 -7.53 5.73 13.60
C CYS A 114 -6.56 4.99 14.54
N ARG A 115 -6.53 5.35 15.84
CA ARG A 115 -5.74 4.70 16.88
C ARG A 115 -6.47 3.50 17.45
N VAL A 116 -7.75 3.69 17.80
CA VAL A 116 -8.62 2.61 18.32
C VAL A 116 -8.73 1.45 17.34
N HIS A 117 -8.83 1.73 16.03
CA HIS A 117 -8.92 0.70 15.01
C HIS A 117 -7.57 0.16 14.55
N HIS A 118 -6.45 0.65 15.10
CA HIS A 118 -5.10 0.27 14.67
C HIS A 118 -4.90 0.39 13.15
N THR A 119 -5.47 1.45 12.55
CA THR A 119 -5.58 1.56 11.08
C THR A 119 -4.23 1.44 10.40
N PHE A 120 -3.23 2.18 10.86
CA PHE A 120 -1.95 2.28 10.17
C PHE A 120 -0.99 1.15 10.53
N GLU A 121 -1.21 0.47 11.64
CA GLU A 121 -0.57 -0.79 12.00
C GLU A 121 -1.05 -1.90 11.07
N ILE A 122 -2.37 -2.02 10.84
CA ILE A 122 -2.94 -3.00 9.90
C ILE A 122 -2.48 -2.70 8.46
N VAL A 123 -2.45 -1.43 8.05
CA VAL A 123 -1.85 -1.01 6.77
C VAL A 123 -0.39 -1.48 6.68
N GLY A 124 0.39 -1.29 7.74
CA GLY A 124 1.79 -1.72 7.80
C GLY A 124 1.95 -3.23 7.62
N ILE A 125 1.13 -4.03 8.31
CA ILE A 125 1.15 -5.50 8.21
C ILE A 125 0.82 -5.94 6.78
N VAL A 126 -0.28 -5.43 6.20
CA VAL A 126 -0.70 -5.81 4.85
C VAL A 126 0.33 -5.37 3.81
N ALA A 127 0.87 -4.15 3.92
CA ALA A 127 1.95 -3.67 3.06
C ALA A 127 3.21 -4.53 3.18
N GLY A 128 3.58 -4.94 4.39
CA GLY A 128 4.70 -5.87 4.63
C GLY A 128 4.49 -7.22 3.94
N ILE A 129 3.27 -7.78 4.01
CA ILE A 129 2.93 -9.03 3.30
C ILE A 129 3.03 -8.84 1.78
N ILE A 130 2.54 -7.72 1.23
CA ILE A 130 2.66 -7.42 -0.20
C ILE A 130 4.13 -7.36 -0.63
N ALA A 131 4.98 -6.68 0.15
CA ALA A 131 6.41 -6.61 -0.13
C ALA A 131 7.06 -8.01 -0.15
N ILE A 132 6.74 -8.87 0.82
CA ILE A 132 7.23 -10.26 0.87
C ILE A 132 6.80 -11.04 -0.38
N VAL A 133 5.52 -10.94 -0.78
CA VAL A 133 5.00 -11.61 -1.99
C VAL A 133 5.78 -11.17 -3.24
N MET A 134 6.08 -9.87 -3.36
CA MET A 134 6.83 -9.34 -4.51
C MET A 134 8.32 -9.71 -4.47
N ILE A 135 8.93 -9.81 -3.29
CA ILE A 135 10.30 -10.33 -3.14
C ILE A 135 10.37 -11.78 -3.61
N ILE A 136 9.41 -12.62 -3.18
CA ILE A 136 9.31 -14.02 -3.63
C ILE A 136 9.08 -14.09 -5.15
N ASN A 137 8.28 -13.18 -5.71
CA ASN A 137 8.08 -13.09 -7.16
C ASN A 137 9.41 -12.81 -7.89
N ILE A 138 10.19 -11.83 -7.42
CA ILE A 138 11.51 -11.51 -7.97
C ILE A 138 12.43 -12.74 -7.92
N ILE A 139 12.54 -13.39 -6.76
CA ILE A 139 13.37 -14.59 -6.58
C ILE A 139 12.93 -15.67 -7.58
N THR A 140 11.62 -15.90 -7.70
CA THR A 140 11.08 -16.89 -8.63
C THR A 140 11.39 -16.56 -10.09
N ILE A 141 11.33 -15.29 -10.48
CA ILE A 141 11.67 -14.84 -11.85
C ILE A 141 13.16 -15.04 -12.13
N LEU A 142 14.04 -14.75 -11.17
CA LEU A 142 15.49 -14.89 -11.32
C LEU A 142 15.95 -16.36 -11.36
N LEU A 143 15.34 -17.23 -10.54
CA LEU A 143 15.67 -18.66 -10.50
C LEU A 143 15.12 -19.44 -11.70
N LYS A 144 14.15 -18.88 -12.43
CA LYS A 144 13.61 -19.52 -13.62
C LYS A 144 14.65 -19.45 -14.74
N LYS A 145 15.37 -20.56 -14.96
CA LYS A 145 16.25 -20.72 -16.12
C LYS A 145 15.48 -20.41 -17.40
N GLU A 146 16.04 -19.53 -18.22
CA GLU A 146 15.56 -19.31 -19.57
C GLU A 146 15.70 -20.64 -20.31
N LYS A 147 14.56 -21.23 -20.66
CA LYS A 147 14.50 -22.36 -21.59
C LYS A 147 14.42 -21.80 -22.99
#